data_AF-A0A9D6SYY0-F1
#
_entry.id   AF-A0A9D6SYY0-F1
#
_cell.length_a   1.000
_cell.length_b   1.000
_cell.length_c   1.000
_cell.angle_alpha   90.00
_cell.angle_beta   90.00
_cell.angle_gamma   90.00
#
_symmetry.space_group_name_H-M   'P 1'
#
loop_
_entity.id
_entity.type
_entity.pdbx_description
1 polymer ?
#
loop_
_entity_poly.entity_id
_entity_poly.type
_entity_poly.pdbx_seq_one_letter_code
_entity_poly.pdbx_strand_id
1 'polypeptide(L)'
;RARRDRDPRWYALETAKALVQAYGRSCRHAEDHGVTYVLDALFERLLRQYRVLLPAWFLDAATSALRVHAGADAWDGGEDA
;
A
#
# COMPACT_ATOMS: atom_id res chain seq x y z
N ARG A 1 -4.08 -20.83 5.66
CA ARG A 1 -3.06 -20.73 6.73
C ARG A 1 -1.80 -21.55 6.42
N ALA A 2 -1.92 -22.87 6.17
CA ALA A 2 -0.78 -23.79 6.07
C ALA A 2 0.32 -23.48 5.02
N ARG A 3 0.04 -22.74 3.93
CA ARG A 3 1.07 -22.34 2.94
C ARG A 3 1.78 -21.03 3.30
N ARG A 4 1.06 -20.02 3.80
CA ARG A 4 1.66 -18.76 4.25
C ARG A 4 2.69 -19.00 5.35
N ASP A 5 2.35 -19.84 6.32
CA ASP A 5 3.23 -20.09 7.46
C ASP A 5 4.47 -20.93 7.07
N ARG A 6 4.42 -21.63 5.92
CA ARG A 6 5.55 -22.37 5.34
C ARG A 6 6.42 -21.54 4.39
N ASP A 7 5.82 -20.60 3.67
CA ASP A 7 6.53 -19.75 2.71
C ASP A 7 5.99 -18.30 2.74
N PRO A 8 6.50 -17.48 3.67
CA PRO A 8 6.10 -16.08 3.81
C PRO A 8 6.43 -15.25 2.57
N ARG A 9 7.51 -15.59 1.84
CA ARG A 9 7.96 -14.84 0.67
C ARG A 9 7.06 -15.11 -0.53
N TRP A 10 6.67 -16.36 -0.76
CA TRP A 10 5.67 -16.70 -1.78
C TRP A 10 4.35 -15.99 -1.51
N TYR A 11 3.88 -15.99 -0.26
CA TYR A 11 2.65 -15.29 0.10
C TYR A 11 2.77 -13.78 -0.17
N ALA A 12 3.87 -13.16 0.22
CA ALA A 12 4.13 -11.74 -0.06
C ALA A 12 4.16 -11.42 -1.56
N LEU A 13 4.73 -12.32 -2.38
CA LEU A 13 4.76 -12.18 -3.83
C LEU A 13 3.35 -12.22 -4.43
N GLU A 14 2.53 -13.19 -4.01
CA GLU A 14 1.15 -13.29 -4.50
C GLU A 14 0.29 -12.10 -4.05
N THR A 15 0.48 -11.63 -2.81
CA THR A 15 -0.16 -10.40 -2.32
C THR A 15 0.29 -9.17 -3.13
N ALA A 16 1.59 -9.01 -3.38
CA ALA A 16 2.12 -7.88 -4.15
C ALA A 16 1.57 -7.87 -5.59
N LYS A 17 1.54 -9.02 -6.26
CA LYS A 17 0.96 -9.15 -7.60
C LYS A 17 -0.51 -8.74 -7.62
N ALA A 18 -1.32 -9.31 -6.74
CA ALA A 18 -2.75 -9.02 -6.69
C ALA A 18 -3.02 -7.53 -6.42
N LEU A 19 -2.28 -6.94 -5.48
CA LEU A 19 -2.42 -5.54 -5.12
C LEU A 19 -2.05 -4.60 -6.27
N VAL A 20 -0.88 -4.80 -6.89
CA VAL A 20 -0.39 -3.97 -8.00
C VAL A 20 -1.33 -4.09 -9.20
N GLN A 21 -1.83 -5.30 -9.50
CA GLN A 21 -2.79 -5.51 -10.58
C GLN A 21 -4.13 -4.80 -10.31
N ALA A 22 -4.63 -4.83 -9.07
CA ALA A 22 -5.88 -4.15 -8.71
C ALA A 22 -5.73 -2.63 -8.80
N TYR A 23 -4.65 -2.09 -8.24
CA TYR A 23 -4.32 -0.65 -8.29
C TYR A 23 -4.28 -0.14 -9.74
N GLY A 24 -3.59 -0.88 -10.62
CA GLY A 24 -3.42 -0.52 -12.02
C GLY A 24 -4.68 -0.56 -12.88
N ARG A 25 -5.82 -1.07 -12.39
CA ARG A 25 -7.08 -1.08 -13.17
C ARG A 25 -7.77 0.29 -13.23
N SER A 26 -7.41 1.21 -12.32
CA SER A 26 -8.06 2.52 -12.19
C SER A 26 -7.53 3.58 -13.17
N CYS A 27 -6.23 3.56 -13.50
CA CYS A 27 -5.59 4.53 -14.39
C CYS A 27 -5.35 3.89 -15.77
N ARG A 28 -5.93 4.46 -16.84
CA ARG A 28 -5.83 3.93 -18.21
C ARG A 28 -5.13 4.87 -19.18
N HIS A 29 -4.98 6.13 -18.80
CA HIS A 29 -4.28 7.17 -19.54
C HIS A 29 -3.29 7.92 -18.63
N ALA A 30 -2.31 8.62 -19.22
CA ALA A 30 -1.31 9.39 -18.48
C ALA A 30 -1.89 10.56 -17.67
N GLU A 31 -3.08 11.03 -18.05
CA GLU A 31 -3.80 12.12 -17.40
C GLU A 31 -4.90 11.62 -16.45
N ASP A 32 -5.15 10.31 -16.41
CA ASP A 32 -6.11 9.73 -15.47
C ASP A 32 -5.54 9.73 -14.06
N HIS A 33 -6.40 10.05 -13.09
CA HIS A 33 -6.08 9.93 -11.67
C HIS A 33 -7.09 9.03 -10.96
N GLY A 34 -6.61 8.27 -9.97
CA GLY A 34 -7.44 7.40 -9.17
C GLY A 34 -6.89 7.30 -7.74
N VAL A 35 -7.80 7.15 -6.78
CA VAL A 35 -7.44 6.94 -5.36
C VAL A 35 -7.76 5.51 -4.99
N THR A 36 -6.77 4.81 -4.42
CA THR A 36 -6.93 3.44 -3.91
C THR A 36 -6.82 3.47 -2.39
N TYR A 37 -7.85 3.02 -1.69
CA TYR A 37 -7.85 2.89 -0.23
C TYR A 37 -7.44 1.47 0.16
N VAL A 38 -6.43 1.35 1.03
CA VAL A 38 -5.98 0.08 1.60
C VAL A 38 -6.28 0.10 3.10
N LEU A 39 -7.25 -0.70 3.52
CA LEU A 39 -7.72 -0.77 4.91
C LEU A 39 -7.06 -1.93 5.67
N ASP A 40 -5.74 -2.03 5.59
CA ASP A 40 -4.97 -3.08 6.27
C ASP A 40 -3.73 -2.48 6.94
N ALA A 41 -3.70 -2.53 8.28
CA ALA A 41 -2.57 -2.04 9.07
C ALA A 41 -1.25 -2.78 8.77
N LEU A 42 -1.31 -4.01 8.23
CA LEU A 42 -0.13 -4.76 7.83
C LEU A 42 0.46 -4.31 6.49
N PHE A 43 -0.22 -3.42 5.76
CA PHE A 43 0.24 -2.91 4.48
C PHE A 43 1.59 -2.20 4.60
N GLU A 44 1.79 -1.41 5.65
CA GLU A 44 3.07 -0.73 5.89
C GLU A 44 4.21 -1.75 6.05
N ARG A 45 3.95 -2.85 6.77
CA ARG A 45 4.92 -3.94 6.93
C ARG A 45 5.24 -4.63 5.61
N LEU A 46 4.25 -4.83 4.74
CA LEU A 46 4.47 -5.38 3.39
C LEU A 46 5.42 -4.49 2.59
N LEU A 47 5.17 -3.18 2.57
CA LEU A 47 6.01 -2.21 1.86
C LEU A 47 7.45 -2.22 2.39
N ARG A 48 7.65 -2.18 3.71
CA ARG A 48 9.01 -2.18 4.29
C ARG A 48 9.78 -3.46 4.04
N GLN A 49 9.15 -4.62 4.25
CA GLN A 49 9.83 -5.92 4.20
C GLN A 49 10.01 -6.47 2.78
N TYR A 50 9.07 -6.18 1.89
CA TYR A 50 9.02 -6.78 0.55
C TYR A 50 9.06 -5.73 -0.56
N ARG A 51 9.62 -4.54 -0.31
CA ARG A 51 9.77 -3.47 -1.32
C ARG A 51 10.36 -3.94 -2.64
N VAL A 52 11.26 -4.92 -2.62
CA VAL A 52 11.91 -5.47 -3.82
C VAL A 52 10.93 -6.19 -4.77
N LEU A 53 9.76 -6.59 -4.26
CA LEU A 53 8.70 -7.23 -5.04
C LEU A 53 7.76 -6.22 -5.71
N LEU A 54 7.91 -4.93 -5.40
CA LEU A 54 7.00 -3.86 -5.82
C LEU A 54 7.68 -2.94 -6.84
N PRO A 55 6.96 -2.52 -7.89
CA PRO A 55 7.50 -1.53 -8.83
C PRO A 55 7.80 -0.19 -8.15
N ALA A 56 8.83 0.52 -8.61
CA ALA A 56 9.22 1.82 -8.06
C ALA A 56 8.07 2.84 -8.09
N TRP A 57 7.35 2.94 -9.21
CA TRP A 57 6.21 3.85 -9.35
C TRP A 57 5.09 3.58 -8.32
N PHE A 58 4.89 2.32 -7.92
CA PHE A 58 3.90 1.97 -6.91
C PHE A 58 4.37 2.40 -5.51
N LEU A 59 5.66 2.20 -5.23
CA LEU A 59 6.28 2.61 -3.97
C LEU A 59 6.25 4.13 -3.79
N ASP A 60 6.45 4.89 -4.86
CA ASP A 60 6.42 6.36 -4.83
C ASP A 60 5.03 6.87 -4.42
N ALA A 61 3.98 6.32 -5.04
CA ALA A 61 2.59 6.62 -4.69
C ALA A 61 2.25 6.21 -3.24
N ALA A 62 2.60 4.97 -2.86
CA ALA A 62 2.27 4.43 -1.54
C ALA A 62 3.02 5.14 -0.40
N THR A 63 4.30 5.47 -0.59
CA THR A 63 5.11 6.17 0.42
C THR A 63 4.61 7.60 0.64
N SER A 64 4.19 8.27 -0.44
CA SER A 64 3.58 9.60 -0.34
C SER A 64 2.29 9.55 0.48
N ALA A 65 1.43 8.55 0.24
CA ALA A 65 0.20 8.35 1.00
C ALA A 65 0.45 8.05 2.49
N LEU A 66 1.45 7.20 2.82
CA LEU A 66 1.78 6.89 4.22
C LEU A 66 2.27 8.11 5.00
N ARG A 67 3.03 9.01 4.38
CA ARG A 67 3.46 10.27 5.02
C ARG A 67 2.28 11.18 5.32
N VAL A 68 1.32 11.26 4.41
CA VAL A 68 0.08 12.04 4.62
C VAL A 68 -0.72 11.43 5.78
N HIS A 69 -0.88 10.11 5.83
CA HIS A 69 -1.61 9.46 6.91
C HIS A 69 -0.93 9.62 8.27
N ALA A 70 0.39 9.41 8.36
CA ALA A 70 1.13 9.64 9.59
C ALA A 70 1.07 11.10 10.06
N GLY A 71 1.01 12.04 9.11
CA GLY A 71 0.76 13.44 9.39
C GLY A 71 -0.65 13.69 9.93
N ALA A 72 -1.68 13.07 9.34
CA ALA A 72 -3.06 13.18 9.78
C ALA A 72 -3.30 12.56 11.16
N ASP A 73 -2.67 11.42 11.48
CA ASP A 73 -2.74 10.79 12.79
C ASP A 73 -2.02 11.61 13.88
N ALA A 74 -1.11 12.52 13.50
CA ALA A 74 -0.48 13.45 14.43
C ALA A 74 -1.38 14.64 14.80
N TRP A 75 -2.50 14.86 14.10
CA TRP A 75 -3.53 15.82 14.48
C TRP A 75 -4.55 15.16 15.41
N ASP A 76 -4.20 15.06 16.70
CA ASP A 76 -5.04 14.41 17.72
C ASP A 76 -5.67 15.42 18.70
N GLY A 77 -5.79 16.69 18.31
CA GLY A 77 -6.21 17.75 19.22
C GLY A 77 -6.55 19.05 18.53
N GLY A 78 -7.80 19.15 18.13
CA GLY A 78 -8.51 20.39 17.82
C GLY A 78 -9.95 20.20 18.26
N GLU A 79 -10.14 20.14 19.57
CA GLU A 79 -11.42 20.50 20.19
C GLU A 79 -11.76 21.94 19.77
N ASP A 80 -13.05 22.28 19.85
CA ASP A 80 -13.68 23.59 19.57
C ASP A 80 -14.29 23.68 18.15
N ALA A 81 -15.59 23.95 17.96
CA ALA A 81 -16.59 24.59 18.83
C ALA A 81 -18.03 24.17 18.47
#